data_AF-A0A3L6JM73-F1
#
_entry.id   AF-A0A3L6JM73-F1
#
_cell.length_a   1.000
_cell.length_b   1.000
_cell.length_c   1.000
_cell.angle_alpha   90.00
_cell.angle_beta   90.00
_cell.angle_gamma   90.00
#
_symmetry.space_group_name_H-M   'P 1'
#
loop_
_entity.id
_entity.type
_entity.pdbx_description
1 polymer ?
#
loop_
_entity_poly.entity_id
_entity_poly.type
_entity_poly.pdbx_seq_one_letter_code
_entity_poly.pdbx_strand_id
1 'polypeptide(L)'
;MAEATVADSTAKITLTLWDSDIDEVTKGRTYILRDGRVSLYDESMTLTRGFSGEFILSPEHLTEVNDCVDMSRPFAAKPTSRARQRSERGRNFDGVAGREARGFCSKKSF
;
A
#
# COMPACT_ATOMS: atom_id res chain seq x y z
N MET A 1 -6.96 -15.57 -6.75
CA MET A 1 -6.49 -14.16 -6.82
C MET A 1 -5.00 -14.16 -7.06
N ALA A 2 -4.52 -13.26 -7.92
CA ALA A 2 -3.10 -13.01 -8.14
C ALA A 2 -2.80 -11.52 -8.12
N GLU A 3 -1.52 -11.19 -7.92
CA GLU A 3 -1.01 -9.82 -8.02
C GLU A 3 -0.04 -9.72 -9.19
N ALA A 4 -0.17 -8.64 -9.96
CA ALA A 4 0.71 -8.32 -11.06
C ALA A 4 1.24 -6.90 -10.90
N THR A 5 2.52 -6.68 -11.17
CA THR A 5 3.08 -5.33 -11.28
C THR A 5 2.90 -4.87 -12.71
N VAL A 6 2.18 -3.77 -12.89
CA VAL A 6 2.00 -3.10 -14.18
C VAL A 6 2.64 -1.72 -14.12
N ALA A 7 3.14 -1.25 -15.24
CA ALA A 7 3.85 0.02 -15.29
C ALA A 7 3.66 0.69 -16.64
N ASP A 8 3.64 2.02 -16.61
CA ASP A 8 3.64 2.87 -17.79
C ASP A 8 4.85 3.82 -17.79
N SER A 9 4.86 4.81 -18.69
CA SER A 9 5.90 5.85 -18.73
C SER A 9 5.90 6.75 -17.49
N THR A 10 4.82 6.76 -16.71
CA THR A 10 4.66 7.62 -15.53
C THR A 10 5.11 6.91 -14.26
N ALA A 11 4.59 5.71 -13.99
CA ALA A 11 4.87 4.96 -12.76
C ALA A 11 4.47 3.48 -12.86
N LYS A 12 4.83 2.71 -11.83
CA LYS A 12 4.33 1.35 -11.60
C LYS A 12 3.28 1.29 -10.50
N ILE A 13 2.36 0.34 -10.62
CA ILE A 13 1.30 0.07 -9.65
C ILE A 13 1.01 -1.43 -9.58
N THR A 14 0.52 -1.89 -8.42
CA THR A 14 0.05 -3.27 -8.25
C THR A 14 -1.37 -3.40 -8.78
N LEU A 15 -1.57 -4.33 -9.71
CA LEU A 15 -2.86 -4.77 -10.24
C LEU A 15 -3.28 -6.06 -9.54
N THR A 16 -4.45 -6.07 -8.93
CA THR A 16 -5.07 -7.30 -8.43
C THR A 16 -5.92 -7.93 -9.52
N LEU A 17 -5.61 -9.20 -9.82
CA LEU A 17 -6.32 -10.03 -10.79
C LEU A 17 -7.22 -11.03 -10.07
N TRP A 18 -8.48 -11.09 -10.51
CA TRP A 18 -9.41 -12.14 -10.11
C TRP A 18 -9.13 -13.42 -10.88
N ASP A 19 -9.63 -14.56 -10.40
CA ASP A 19 -9.33 -15.87 -11.02
C ASP A 19 -9.71 -15.93 -12.50
N SER A 20 -10.79 -15.26 -12.90
CA SER A 20 -11.20 -15.12 -14.31
C SER A 20 -10.20 -14.37 -15.18
N ASP A 21 -9.45 -13.45 -14.57
CA ASP A 21 -8.62 -12.47 -15.29
C ASP A 21 -7.20 -13.00 -15.46
N ILE A 22 -6.77 -13.92 -14.60
CA ILE A 22 -5.43 -14.53 -14.63
C ILE A 22 -5.17 -15.22 -15.96
N ASP A 23 -6.18 -15.89 -16.51
CA ASP A 23 -6.07 -16.64 -17.77
C ASP A 23 -6.05 -15.71 -19.01
N GLU A 24 -6.57 -14.48 -18.90
CA GLU A 24 -6.65 -13.50 -20.00
C GLU A 24 -5.35 -12.71 -20.18
N VAL A 25 -4.55 -12.58 -19.11
CA VAL A 25 -3.40 -11.70 -19.06
C VAL A 25 -2.09 -12.48 -19.11
N THR A 26 -1.20 -12.12 -20.04
CA THR A 26 0.13 -12.73 -20.20
C THR A 26 1.23 -11.73 -19.90
N LYS A 27 2.25 -12.17 -19.15
CA LYS A 27 3.41 -11.34 -18.80
C LYS A 27 4.14 -10.84 -20.07
N GLY A 28 4.54 -9.57 -20.05
CA GLY A 28 5.32 -8.94 -21.13
C GLY A 28 4.50 -8.44 -22.31
N ARG A 29 3.17 -8.59 -22.28
CA ARG A 29 2.27 -7.96 -23.26
C ARG A 29 1.73 -6.64 -22.72
N THR A 30 1.36 -5.76 -23.65
CA THR A 30 0.74 -4.47 -23.33
C THR A 30 -0.77 -4.61 -23.45
N TYR A 31 -1.49 -4.13 -22.43
CA TYR A 31 -2.94 -4.20 -22.37
C TYR A 31 -3.52 -2.82 -22.08
N ILE A 32 -4.67 -2.54 -22.68
CA ILE A 32 -5.53 -1.42 -22.34
C ILE A 32 -6.56 -1.94 -21.34
N LEU A 33 -6.50 -1.44 -20.11
CA LEU A 33 -7.53 -1.71 -19.11
C LEU A 33 -8.67 -0.69 -19.29
N ARG A 34 -9.83 -1.16 -19.73
CA ARG A 34 -11.04 -0.34 -19.82
C ARG A 34 -11.86 -0.50 -18.55
N ASP A 35 -12.41 0.60 -18.04
CA ASP A 35 -13.22 0.64 -16.82
C ASP A 35 -12.49 -0.01 -15.62
N GLY A 36 -11.22 0.36 -15.45
CA GLY A 36 -10.42 0.00 -14.28
C GLY A 36 -10.81 0.81 -13.05
N ARG A 37 -10.67 0.21 -11.87
CA ARG A 37 -10.91 0.87 -10.58
C ARG A 37 -9.60 1.00 -9.81
N VAL A 38 -9.32 2.20 -9.31
CA VAL A 38 -8.24 2.42 -8.35
C VAL A 38 -8.83 2.47 -6.94
N SER A 39 -8.21 1.73 -6.03
CA SER A 39 -8.52 1.75 -4.61
C SER A 39 -7.35 2.41 -3.86
N LEU A 40 -7.70 3.28 -2.92
CA LEU A 40 -6.76 3.98 -2.05
C LEU A 40 -6.89 3.43 -0.64
N TYR A 41 -5.82 2.85 -0.12
CA TYR A 41 -5.77 2.36 1.26
C TYR A 41 -4.41 2.66 1.87
N ASP A 42 -4.39 3.22 3.08
CA ASP A 42 -3.15 3.53 3.79
C ASP A 42 -2.10 4.28 2.94
N GLU A 43 -2.57 5.30 2.20
CA GLU A 43 -1.74 6.13 1.30
C GLU A 43 -1.11 5.37 0.12
N SER A 44 -1.48 4.10 -0.07
CA SER A 44 -1.09 3.26 -1.20
C SER A 44 -2.23 3.09 -2.20
N MET A 45 -1.89 2.97 -3.48
CA MET A 45 -2.84 2.70 -4.56
C MET A 45 -2.77 1.26 -5.03
N THR A 46 -3.93 0.67 -5.29
CA THR A 46 -4.07 -0.64 -5.96
C THR A 46 -5.04 -0.51 -7.12
N LEU A 47 -4.66 -1.07 -8.27
CA LEU A 47 -5.50 -1.12 -9.46
C LEU A 47 -6.25 -2.46 -9.50
N THR A 48 -7.51 -2.45 -9.89
CA THR A 48 -8.30 -3.66 -10.15
C THR A 48 -9.12 -3.48 -11.42
N ARG A 49 -9.54 -4.57 -12.06
CA ARG A 49 -10.59 -4.52 -13.08
C ARG A 49 -11.90 -4.07 -12.44
N GLY A 50 -12.63 -3.15 -13.08
CA GLY A 50 -13.99 -2.82 -12.67
C GLY A 50 -14.97 -3.95 -12.97
N PHE A 51 -16.22 -3.80 -12.52
CA PHE A 51 -17.26 -4.81 -12.71
C PHE A 51 -17.57 -5.05 -14.20
N SER A 52 -17.62 -3.97 -14.98
CA SER A 52 -17.78 -3.98 -16.45
C SER A 52 -16.45 -3.76 -17.19
N GLY A 53 -15.32 -3.90 -16.49
CA GLY A 53 -14.01 -3.71 -17.07
C GLY A 53 -13.56 -4.88 -17.92
N GLU A 54 -12.66 -4.59 -18.86
CA GLU A 54 -12.09 -5.57 -19.80
C GLU A 54 -10.62 -5.26 -20.06
N PHE A 55 -9.82 -6.31 -20.29
CA PHE A 55 -8.43 -6.22 -20.73
C PHE A 55 -8.39 -6.38 -22.25
N ILE A 56 -8.00 -5.31 -22.96
CA ILE A 56 -7.87 -5.34 -24.42
C ILE A 56 -6.39 -5.42 -24.76
N LEU A 57 -6.01 -6.40 -25.58
CA LEU A 57 -4.62 -6.51 -26.04
C LEU A 57 -4.28 -5.32 -26.94
N SER A 58 -3.26 -4.55 -26.57
CA SER A 58 -2.76 -3.46 -27.41
C SER A 58 -1.80 -3.99 -28.47
N PRO A 59 -1.93 -3.57 -29.74
CA PRO A 59 -0.93 -3.85 -30.77
C PRO A 59 0.37 -3.05 -30.57
N GLU A 60 0.30 -1.94 -29.82
CA GLU A 60 1.46 -1.11 -29.52
C GLU A 60 2.17 -1.61 -28.27
N HIS A 61 3.47 -1.89 -28.41
CA HIS A 61 4.34 -2.24 -27.30
C HIS A 61 4.81 -0.98 -26.58
N LEU A 62 4.57 -0.90 -25.28
CA LEU A 62 5.10 0.19 -24.48
C LEU A 62 6.63 0.03 -24.34
N THR A 63 7.37 1.02 -24.85
CA THR A 63 8.85 0.99 -24.85
C THR A 63 9.45 1.72 -23.65
N GLU A 64 8.74 2.72 -23.15
CA GLU A 64 9.16 3.52 -21.99
C GLU A 64 8.38 3.10 -20.75
N VAL A 65 9.12 2.59 -19.76
CA VAL A 65 8.56 2.16 -18.48
C VAL A 65 9.32 2.86 -17.35
N ASN A 66 8.60 3.53 -16.46
CA ASN A 66 9.19 4.17 -15.29
C ASN A 66 9.11 3.27 -14.05
N ASP A 67 10.23 2.60 -13.76
CA ASP A 67 10.36 1.73 -12.59
C ASP A 67 10.71 2.47 -11.28
N CYS A 68 11.01 3.77 -11.33
CA CYS A 68 11.46 4.53 -10.17
C CYS A 68 10.31 4.91 -9.23
N VAL A 69 9.13 5.20 -9.79
CA VAL A 69 7.96 5.66 -9.03
C VAL A 69 7.00 4.50 -8.83
N ASP A 70 6.75 4.14 -7.57
CA ASP A 70 5.87 3.04 -7.19
C ASP A 70 4.63 3.56 -6.45
N MET A 71 3.48 3.54 -7.12
CA MET A 71 2.20 3.99 -6.59
C MET A 71 1.59 2.99 -5.60
N SER A 72 2.07 1.75 -5.56
CA SER A 72 1.63 0.76 -4.58
C SER A 72 2.24 0.98 -3.19
N ARG A 73 3.20 1.90 -3.07
CA ARG A 73 3.81 2.26 -1.79
C ARG A 73 3.14 3.51 -1.22
N PRO A 74 3.06 3.65 0.11
CA PRO A 74 2.55 4.86 0.74
C PRO A 74 3.38 6.07 0.29
N PHE A 75 2.70 7.09 -0.23
CA PHE A 75 3.35 8.29 -0.76
C PHE A 75 4.00 9.14 0.34
N ALA A 76 3.47 9.10 1.56
CA ALA A 76 4.03 9.78 2.71
C ALA A 76 4.70 8.77 3.63
N ALA A 77 5.89 9.13 4.12
CA ALA A 77 6.47 8.42 5.24
C ALA A 77 5.52 8.58 6.42
N LYS A 78 4.83 7.49 6.83
CA LYS A 78 4.17 7.46 8.13
C LYS A 78 5.18 7.99 9.14
N PRO A 79 4.91 9.08 9.87
CA PRO A 79 5.79 9.49 10.93
C PRO A 79 5.85 8.27 11.85
N THR A 80 7.00 7.61 11.91
CA THR A 80 7.21 6.55 12.89
C THR A 80 6.93 7.28 14.19
N SER A 81 5.81 6.98 14.85
CA SER A 81 5.60 7.43 16.20
C SER A 81 6.80 6.88 16.92
N ARG A 82 7.82 7.71 17.15
CA ARG A 82 8.97 7.32 17.94
C ARG A 82 8.31 6.92 19.23
N ALA A 83 8.24 5.61 19.49
CA ALA A 83 7.79 5.09 20.75
C ALA A 83 8.67 5.83 21.74
N ARG A 84 8.11 6.88 22.37
CA ARG A 84 8.86 7.72 23.29
C ARG A 84 9.37 6.72 24.29
N GLN A 85 10.69 6.53 24.36
CA GLN A 85 11.27 5.68 25.38
C GLN A 85 10.66 6.15 26.68
N ARG A 86 9.78 5.32 27.22
CA ARG A 86 9.08 5.65 28.45
C ARG A 86 10.18 5.70 29.47
N SER A 87 10.51 6.91 29.94
CA SER A 87 11.59 7.04 30.90
C SER A 87 11.25 6.14 32.08
N GLU A 88 12.18 5.27 32.49
CA GLU A 88 12.01 4.42 33.67
C GLU A 88 11.60 5.25 34.90
N ARG A 89 12.03 6.51 34.91
CA ARG A 89 11.49 7.56 35.79
C ARG A 89 10.27 8.19 35.14
N GLY A 90 9.12 7.52 35.25
CA GLY A 90 7.84 8.11 34.91
C GLY A 90 7.58 9.31 35.82
N ARG A 91 7.99 10.51 35.41
CA ARG A 91 7.55 11.76 36.01
C ARG A 91 6.85 12.56 34.92
N ASN A 92 5.62 12.97 35.18
CA ASN A 92 4.92 13.90 34.30
C ASN A 92 5.61 15.27 34.40
N PHE A 93 5.35 16.15 33.44
CA PHE A 93 5.88 17.53 33.40
C PHE A 93 5.60 18.31 34.70
N ASP A 94 4.55 17.93 35.44
CA ASP A 94 4.14 18.49 36.73
C ASP A 94 4.93 17.94 37.94
N GLY A 95 6.01 17.19 37.73
CA GLY A 95 6.83 16.59 38.79
C GLY A 95 6.17 15.41 39.53
N VAL A 96 4.94 15.04 39.16
CA VAL A 96 4.19 13.94 39.77
C VAL A 96 4.70 12.60 39.25
N ALA A 97 5.00 11.70 40.18
CA ALA A 97 5.33 10.31 39.87
C ALA A 97 4.18 9.65 39.08
N GLY A 98 4.52 9.13 37.90
CA GLY A 98 3.62 8.45 36.99
C GLY A 98 3.00 7.22 37.63
N ARG A 99 1.83 6.80 37.12
CA ARG A 99 1.00 5.73 37.71
C ARG A 99 1.75 4.43 38.01
N GLU A 100 2.79 4.12 37.24
CA GLU A 100 3.63 2.93 37.39
C GLU A 100 4.54 3.00 38.64
N ALA A 101 5.05 4.19 38.98
CA ALA A 101 5.83 4.41 40.20
C ALA A 101 4.96 4.37 41.48
N ARG A 102 3.63 4.42 41.34
CA ARG A 102 2.66 4.32 42.44
C ARG A 102 2.11 2.89 42.63
N GLY A 103 2.68 1.89 41.95
CA GLY A 103 2.32 0.48 42.13
C GLY A 103 0.98 0.07 41.51
N PHE A 104 0.39 0.88 40.64
CA PHE A 104 -0.80 0.48 39.89
C PHE A 104 -0.41 -0.38 38.70
N CYS A 105 -1.03 -1.57 38.56
CA CYS A 105 -0.87 -2.46 37.42
C CYS A 105 -0.97 -1.71 36.08
N SER A 106 0.08 -1.79 35.27
CA SER A 106 -0.01 -1.50 33.85
C SER A 106 -0.93 -2.53 33.18
N LYS A 107 -1.73 -2.08 32.19
CA LYS A 107 -2.59 -2.97 31.39
C LYS A 107 -1.74 -4.12 30.83
N LYS A 108 -2.06 -5.37 31.17
CA LYS A 108 -1.49 -6.55 30.50
C LYS A 108 -1.89 -6.47 29.02
N SER A 109 -0.91 -6.34 28.14
CA SER A 109 -1.08 -6.56 26.71
C SER A 109 -1.26 -8.06 26.47
N PHE A 110 -2.30 -8.43 25.73
CA PHE A 110 -2.46 -9.76 25.11
C PHE A 110 -1.60 -9.85 23.86
#